data_AF-A0A965Y6F1-F1
#
_entry.id   AF-A0A965Y6F1-F1
#
_cell.length_a   1.000
_cell.length_b   1.000
_cell.length_c   1.000
_cell.angle_alpha   90.00
_cell.angle_beta   90.00
_cell.angle_gamma   90.00
#
_symmetry.space_group_name_H-M   'P 1'
#
loop_
_entity.id
_entity.type
_entity.pdbx_description
1 polymer ?
#
loop_
_entity_poly.entity_id
_entity_poly.type
_entity_poly.pdbx_seq_one_letter_code
_entity_poly.pdbx_strand_id
1 'polypeptide(L)'
;MIGIEQIAPSGKQKYDLGEKGVFVLGEYRAGVPLLVAEGFSTAASLKKISGWNAACCGGTANIRAAVETLRKQFTGEIFVAPDTGAEDFTDVADVIEIPSEHPKNTDWNDLACSLGIEAAKDIFKDGWTNVRKRKQPETSPEEKWDSTSFALQWIGDLPLVEPEFLVDDLFEADNLSLFFGESGCKKSFVAFDLAASIATGAPFYGKQTKEGPVIYIAGEGNAGMIRRREAWSRHRGIRLKGV
;
A
#
# COMPACT_ATOMS: atom_id res chain seq x y z
N MET A 1 14.87 10.56 3.18
CA MET A 1 14.63 10.02 1.82
C MET A 1 15.68 8.96 1.61
N ILE A 2 15.30 7.69 1.47
CA ILE A 2 16.23 6.59 1.19
C ILE A 2 16.19 6.37 -0.33
N GLY A 3 17.35 6.42 -0.98
CA GLY A 3 17.48 6.14 -2.41
C GLY A 3 17.43 4.65 -2.71
N ILE A 4 17.15 4.28 -3.96
CA ILE A 4 17.36 2.90 -4.43
C ILE A 4 18.43 2.95 -5.50
N GLU A 5 19.46 2.13 -5.34
CA GLU A 5 20.59 2.01 -6.26
C GLU A 5 20.65 0.58 -6.83
N GLN A 6 20.98 0.47 -8.11
CA GLN A 6 21.17 -0.81 -8.80
C GLN A 6 22.38 -0.77 -9.73
N ILE A 7 23.25 -1.79 -9.63
CA ILE A 7 24.36 -2.01 -10.57
C ILE A 7 24.07 -3.26 -11.39
N ALA A 8 23.95 -3.08 -12.71
CA ALA A 8 23.80 -4.19 -13.65
C ALA A 8 25.12 -4.99 -13.78
N PRO A 9 25.09 -6.26 -14.21
CA PRO A 9 26.29 -7.09 -14.44
C PRO A 9 27.33 -6.46 -15.39
N SER A 10 26.90 -5.52 -16.23
CA SER A 10 27.76 -4.73 -17.13
C SER A 10 28.54 -3.60 -16.45
N GLY A 11 28.36 -3.39 -15.14
CA GLY A 11 28.98 -2.31 -14.37
C GLY A 11 28.35 -0.93 -14.60
N LYS A 12 27.29 -0.81 -15.43
CA LYS A 12 26.57 0.45 -15.62
C LYS A 12 25.52 0.63 -14.52
N GLN A 13 25.65 1.70 -13.73
CA GLN A 13 24.61 2.16 -12.80
C GLN A 13 23.33 2.51 -13.57
N LYS A 14 22.19 2.06 -13.06
CA LYS A 14 20.89 2.60 -13.43
C LYS A 14 20.17 2.98 -12.13
N TYR A 15 19.86 4.27 -12.04
CA TYR A 15 19.12 4.96 -10.97
C TYR A 15 19.95 5.23 -9.70
N ASP A 16 20.19 6.52 -9.48
CA ASP A 16 20.77 7.10 -8.26
C ASP A 16 19.78 8.15 -7.75
N LEU A 17 19.25 7.93 -6.54
CA LEU A 17 18.39 8.87 -5.82
C LEU A 17 18.85 8.99 -4.36
N GLY A 18 20.13 9.28 -4.11
CA GLY A 18 20.57 10.01 -2.91
C GLY A 18 21.05 9.22 -1.69
N GLU A 19 21.56 10.00 -0.71
CA GLU A 19 22.82 9.83 0.05
C GLU A 19 22.98 8.64 1.03
N LYS A 20 21.94 7.82 1.27
CA LYS A 20 22.03 6.47 1.89
C LYS A 20 20.84 5.66 1.39
N GLY A 21 21.11 4.60 0.64
CA GLY A 21 20.11 3.90 -0.15
C GLY A 21 20.03 2.41 0.11
N VAL A 22 18.92 1.81 -0.32
CA VAL A 22 18.82 0.37 -0.50
C VAL A 22 19.50 0.01 -1.81
N PHE A 23 20.42 -0.93 -1.77
CA PHE A 23 21.15 -1.37 -2.95
C PHE A 23 20.63 -2.73 -3.40
N VAL A 24 20.02 -2.81 -4.59
CA VAL A 24 19.53 -4.07 -5.18
C VAL A 24 20.65 -4.70 -5.99
N LEU A 25 21.00 -5.95 -5.66
CA LEU A 25 22.15 -6.64 -6.25
C LEU A 25 21.83 -7.16 -7.65
N GLY A 26 22.57 -6.70 -8.65
CA GLY A 26 22.50 -7.19 -10.02
C GLY A 26 21.20 -6.84 -10.73
N GLU A 27 20.88 -7.56 -11.80
CA GLU A 27 19.60 -7.39 -12.49
C GLU A 27 18.43 -7.88 -11.64
N TYR A 28 17.38 -7.05 -11.60
CA TYR A 28 16.12 -7.35 -10.95
C TYR A 28 15.29 -8.27 -11.84
N ARG A 29 14.73 -9.31 -11.23
CA ARG A 29 13.87 -10.29 -11.89
C ARG A 29 12.43 -10.10 -11.41
N ALA A 30 11.56 -9.61 -12.29
CA ALA A 30 10.14 -9.46 -11.98
C ALA A 30 9.49 -10.79 -11.60
N GLY A 31 8.60 -10.77 -10.61
CA GLY A 31 7.90 -11.97 -10.10
C GLY A 31 8.74 -12.90 -9.23
N VAL A 32 10.04 -12.60 -9.04
CA VAL A 32 10.90 -13.34 -8.10
C VAL A 32 10.93 -12.58 -6.77
N PRO A 33 10.83 -13.25 -5.61
CA PRO A 33 10.87 -12.57 -4.31
C PRO A 33 12.18 -11.79 -4.08
N LEU A 34 12.14 -10.85 -3.14
CA LEU A 34 13.26 -10.00 -2.77
C LEU A 34 13.68 -10.23 -1.30
N LEU A 35 14.94 -10.60 -1.09
CA LEU A 35 15.57 -10.70 0.22
C LEU A 35 16.26 -9.39 0.59
N VAL A 36 16.02 -8.90 1.80
CA VAL A 36 16.67 -7.71 2.36
C VAL A 36 17.58 -8.12 3.51
N ALA A 37 18.85 -7.75 3.43
CA ALA A 37 19.86 -7.97 4.47
C ALA A 37 20.55 -6.66 4.88
N GLU A 38 21.22 -6.64 6.03
CA GLU A 38 22.00 -5.48 6.47
C GLU A 38 23.18 -5.21 5.53
N GLY A 39 24.03 -6.22 5.34
CA GLY A 39 25.32 -6.12 4.65
C GLY A 39 25.28 -6.56 3.19
N PHE A 40 26.19 -6.00 2.38
CA PHE A 40 26.33 -6.37 0.97
C PHE A 40 26.75 -7.83 0.78
N SER A 41 27.73 -8.31 1.58
CA SER A 41 28.21 -9.70 1.56
C SER A 41 27.09 -10.68 1.87
N THR A 42 26.31 -10.39 2.91
CA THR A 42 25.15 -11.15 3.34
C THR A 42 24.11 -11.23 2.22
N ALA A 43 23.75 -10.10 1.60
CA ALA A 43 22.83 -10.06 0.46
C ALA A 43 23.35 -10.83 -0.76
N ALA A 44 24.66 -10.75 -1.04
CA ALA A 44 25.28 -11.47 -2.15
C ALA A 44 25.25 -13.00 -1.94
N SER A 45 25.51 -13.45 -0.71
CA SER A 45 25.43 -14.86 -0.33
C SER A 45 23.99 -15.36 -0.39
N LEU A 46 23.03 -14.59 0.12
CA LEU A 46 21.59 -14.88 0.01
C LEU A 46 21.12 -15.02 -1.44
N LYS A 47 21.60 -14.16 -2.35
CA LYS A 47 21.29 -14.27 -3.79
C LYS A 47 21.82 -15.57 -4.39
N LYS A 48 23.03 -16.00 -4.01
CA LYS A 48 23.61 -17.28 -4.48
C LYS A 48 22.90 -18.50 -3.90
N ILE A 49 22.48 -18.41 -2.64
CA ILE A 49 21.78 -19.46 -1.92
C ILE A 49 20.37 -19.66 -2.49
N SER A 50 19.56 -18.60 -2.51
CA SER A 50 18.14 -18.66 -2.88
C SER A 50 17.88 -18.59 -4.39
N GLY A 51 18.77 -17.96 -5.16
CA GLY A 51 18.50 -17.57 -6.55
C GLY A 51 17.50 -16.41 -6.71
N TRP A 52 17.07 -15.80 -5.60
CA TRP A 52 16.10 -14.71 -5.56
C TRP A 52 16.73 -13.34 -5.82
N ASN A 53 15.90 -12.29 -5.91
CA ASN A 53 16.42 -10.94 -5.82
C ASN A 53 16.97 -10.72 -4.40
N ALA A 54 18.01 -9.90 -4.28
CA ALA A 54 18.57 -9.54 -2.98
C ALA A 54 18.93 -8.05 -2.95
N ALA A 55 18.80 -7.44 -1.78
CA ALA A 55 19.18 -6.06 -1.53
C ALA A 55 19.86 -5.91 -0.17
N CYS A 56 20.75 -4.93 -0.05
CA CYS A 56 21.34 -4.53 1.23
C CYS A 56 20.99 -3.08 1.60
N CYS A 57 20.93 -2.77 2.89
CA CYS A 57 20.54 -1.44 3.39
C CYS A 57 21.61 -0.74 4.25
N GLY A 58 22.80 -1.31 4.40
CA GLY A 58 23.94 -0.67 5.06
C GLY A 58 23.73 -0.44 6.55
N GLY A 59 23.06 -1.39 7.22
CA GLY A 59 22.81 -1.34 8.67
C GLY A 59 21.50 -2.03 9.07
N THR A 60 21.48 -2.80 10.17
CA THR A 60 20.25 -3.35 10.78
C THR A 60 19.21 -2.24 11.03
N ALA A 61 19.65 -1.08 11.53
CA ALA A 61 18.78 0.08 11.80
C ALA A 61 18.08 0.64 10.55
N ASN A 62 18.57 0.33 9.35
CA ASN A 62 18.01 0.82 8.09
C ASN A 62 16.98 -0.14 7.47
N ILE A 63 16.87 -1.38 7.98
CA ILE A 63 16.02 -2.43 7.38
C ILE A 63 14.56 -1.99 7.27
N ARG A 64 13.99 -1.38 8.32
CA ARG A 64 12.57 -0.96 8.33
C ARG A 64 12.28 0.05 7.22
N ALA A 65 13.05 1.13 7.19
CA ALA A 65 12.91 2.19 6.21
C ALA A 65 13.27 1.71 4.78
N ALA A 66 14.18 0.74 4.66
CA ALA A 66 14.48 0.05 3.40
C ALA A 66 13.28 -0.71 2.88
N VAL A 67 12.65 -1.55 3.71
CA VAL A 67 11.46 -2.33 3.35
C VAL A 67 10.30 -1.42 2.95
N GLU A 68 10.04 -0.34 3.70
CA GLU A 68 9.02 0.65 3.36
C GLU A 68 9.27 1.33 2.01
N THR A 69 10.54 1.65 1.72
CA THR A 69 10.92 2.27 0.44
C THR A 69 10.77 1.28 -0.71
N LEU A 70 11.24 0.04 -0.53
CA LEU A 70 11.12 -1.03 -1.51
C LEU A 70 9.65 -1.33 -1.83
N ARG A 71 8.76 -1.38 -0.84
CA ARG A 71 7.32 -1.64 -1.08
C ARG A 71 6.62 -0.63 -1.98
N LYS A 72 7.15 0.60 -2.09
CA LYS A 72 6.60 1.60 -3.02
C LYS A 72 6.95 1.32 -4.48
N GLN A 73 7.99 0.50 -4.72
CA GLN A 73 8.54 0.24 -6.05
C GLN A 73 8.43 -1.22 -6.47
N PHE A 74 8.39 -2.14 -5.51
CA PHE A 74 8.31 -3.59 -5.71
C PHE A 74 6.94 -4.11 -5.33
N THR A 75 6.31 -4.84 -6.24
CA THR A 75 4.98 -5.44 -6.07
C THR A 75 5.02 -6.92 -5.67
N GLY A 76 6.21 -7.53 -5.65
CA GLY A 76 6.41 -8.93 -5.25
C GLY A 76 6.61 -9.10 -3.75
N GLU A 77 6.80 -10.35 -3.32
CA GLU A 77 7.09 -10.68 -1.93
C GLU A 77 8.45 -10.14 -1.48
N ILE A 78 8.50 -9.57 -0.28
CA ILE A 78 9.70 -9.06 0.36
C ILE A 78 9.90 -9.81 1.66
N PHE A 79 11.10 -10.38 1.82
CA PHE A 79 11.54 -11.08 3.02
C PHE A 79 12.74 -10.35 3.63
N VAL A 80 12.79 -10.27 4.95
CA VAL A 80 13.97 -9.82 5.68
C VAL A 80 14.74 -11.06 6.14
N ALA A 81 16.05 -11.05 5.91
CA ALA A 81 16.96 -12.12 6.28
C ALA A 81 18.04 -11.56 7.22
N PRO A 82 17.73 -11.43 8.52
CA PRO A 82 18.59 -10.77 9.48
C PRO A 82 19.68 -11.71 10.01
N ASP A 83 20.64 -11.12 10.73
CA ASP A 83 21.65 -11.85 11.47
C ASP A 83 21.02 -12.55 12.70
N THR A 84 21.71 -13.57 13.18
CA THR A 84 21.26 -14.33 14.36
C THR A 84 21.18 -13.44 15.60
N GLY A 85 20.00 -13.34 16.21
CA GLY A 85 19.77 -12.52 17.41
C GLY A 85 19.60 -11.02 17.16
N ALA A 86 19.31 -10.62 15.92
CA ALA A 86 18.86 -9.28 15.58
C ALA A 86 17.48 -8.95 16.19
N GLU A 87 17.07 -7.68 16.07
CA GLU A 87 15.72 -7.25 16.46
C GLU A 87 14.62 -7.89 15.58
N ASP A 88 13.37 -7.85 16.05
CA ASP A 88 12.23 -8.41 15.32
C ASP A 88 11.81 -7.49 14.17
N PHE A 89 11.75 -8.02 12.94
CA PHE A 89 11.32 -7.30 11.73
C PHE A 89 9.93 -7.73 11.22
N THR A 90 9.20 -8.54 11.98
CA THR A 90 7.89 -9.04 11.57
C THR A 90 6.81 -7.96 11.46
N ASP A 91 7.00 -6.75 11.96
CA ASP A 91 6.11 -5.61 11.69
C ASP A 91 6.24 -5.06 10.25
N VAL A 92 7.42 -5.20 9.63
CA VAL A 92 7.68 -4.69 8.26
C VAL A 92 7.64 -5.76 7.17
N ALA A 93 8.04 -7.00 7.41
CA ALA A 93 8.07 -8.07 6.40
C ALA A 93 8.01 -9.48 7.01
N ASP A 94 7.84 -10.49 6.15
CA ASP A 94 8.11 -11.88 6.54
C ASP A 94 9.62 -12.05 6.80
N VAL A 95 10.00 -12.84 7.80
CA VAL A 95 11.39 -12.97 8.24
C VAL A 95 11.88 -14.41 8.08
N ILE A 96 12.99 -14.58 7.36
CA ILE A 96 13.70 -15.85 7.20
C ILE A 96 14.93 -15.80 8.11
N GLU A 97 14.90 -16.56 9.21
CA GLU A 97 15.94 -16.53 10.24
C GLU A 97 16.97 -17.64 10.06
N ILE A 98 18.18 -17.37 10.54
CA ILE A 98 19.19 -18.40 10.78
C ILE A 98 18.80 -19.13 12.09
N PRO A 99 18.89 -20.48 12.13
CA PRO A 99 18.59 -21.24 13.33
C PRO A 99 19.36 -20.76 14.57
N SER A 100 18.68 -20.74 15.72
CA SER A 100 19.22 -20.17 16.95
C SER A 100 20.40 -20.94 17.57
N GLU A 101 20.73 -22.14 17.08
CA GLU A 101 21.96 -22.85 17.45
C GLU A 101 23.24 -22.13 16.99
N HIS A 102 23.14 -21.23 16.02
CA HIS A 102 24.29 -20.45 15.56
C HIS A 102 24.62 -19.30 16.54
N PRO A 103 25.89 -18.88 16.65
CA PRO A 103 26.28 -17.77 17.50
C PRO A 103 25.53 -16.47 17.19
N LYS A 104 25.35 -15.62 18.21
CA LYS A 104 24.79 -14.28 18.02
C LYS A 104 25.65 -13.48 17.03
N ASN A 105 25.00 -12.71 16.16
CA ASN A 105 25.58 -11.94 15.05
C ASN A 105 26.18 -12.79 13.93
N THR A 106 25.89 -14.09 13.84
CA THR A 106 26.18 -14.87 12.62
C THR A 106 25.26 -14.42 11.50
N ASP A 107 25.85 -14.07 10.36
CA ASP A 107 25.13 -13.69 9.14
C ASP A 107 25.13 -14.82 8.09
N TRP A 108 24.34 -14.64 7.02
CA TRP A 108 24.24 -15.63 5.93
C TRP A 108 25.54 -15.82 5.13
N ASN A 109 26.45 -14.84 5.16
CA ASN A 109 27.75 -14.95 4.52
C ASN A 109 28.71 -15.79 5.36
N ASP A 110 28.68 -15.68 6.68
CA ASP A 110 29.44 -16.52 7.59
C ASP A 110 29.05 -17.99 7.43
N LEU A 111 27.76 -18.29 7.32
CA LEU A 111 27.27 -19.65 7.02
C LEU A 111 27.79 -20.15 5.67
N ALA A 112 27.67 -19.33 4.62
CA ALA A 112 28.14 -19.69 3.28
C ALA A 112 29.65 -19.93 3.23
N CYS A 113 30.44 -19.15 3.97
CA CYS A 113 31.89 -19.27 4.04
C CYS A 113 32.34 -20.47 4.87
N SER A 114 31.67 -20.74 6.00
CA SER A 114 32.08 -21.78 6.95
C SER A 114 31.57 -23.18 6.59
N LEU A 115 30.32 -23.29 6.13
CA LEU A 115 29.67 -24.57 5.83
C LEU A 115 29.63 -24.88 4.32
N GLY A 116 29.89 -23.87 3.49
CA GLY A 116 29.73 -23.95 2.05
C GLY A 116 28.31 -23.60 1.58
N ILE A 117 28.18 -23.30 0.29
CA ILE A 117 26.94 -22.81 -0.32
C ILE A 117 25.81 -23.84 -0.25
N GLU A 118 26.09 -25.13 -0.43
CA GLU A 118 25.04 -26.16 -0.43
C GLU A 118 24.44 -26.38 0.97
N ALA A 119 25.27 -26.41 2.01
CA ALA A 119 24.76 -26.48 3.39
C ALA A 119 23.96 -25.22 3.76
N ALA A 120 24.44 -24.03 3.37
CA ALA A 120 23.73 -22.77 3.61
C ALA A 120 22.38 -22.72 2.86
N LYS A 121 22.26 -23.38 1.70
CA LYS A 121 20.98 -23.54 0.98
C LYS A 121 19.97 -24.36 1.74
N ASP A 122 20.40 -25.44 2.38
CA ASP A 122 19.50 -26.29 3.13
C ASP A 122 19.01 -25.56 4.39
N ILE A 123 19.89 -24.84 5.08
CA ILE A 123 19.51 -23.94 6.19
C ILE A 123 18.50 -22.87 5.72
N PHE A 124 18.73 -22.26 4.55
CA PHE A 124 17.80 -21.27 4.00
C PHE A 124 16.43 -21.88 3.68
N LYS A 125 16.36 -23.09 3.11
CA LYS A 125 15.09 -23.78 2.83
C LYS A 125 14.32 -24.08 4.12
N ASP A 126 15.02 -24.49 5.17
CA ASP A 126 14.41 -24.75 6.47
C ASP A 126 13.88 -23.45 7.09
N GLY A 127 14.66 -22.36 7.04
CA GLY A 127 14.21 -21.04 7.46
C GLY A 127 13.03 -20.51 6.63
N TRP A 128 13.01 -20.78 5.33
CA TRP A 128 11.90 -20.39 4.45
C TRP A 128 10.63 -21.19 4.74
N THR A 129 10.76 -22.49 5.03
CA THR A 129 9.63 -23.35 5.44
C THR A 129 9.04 -22.89 6.78
N ASN A 130 9.90 -22.38 7.67
CA ASN A 130 9.53 -21.89 8.99
C ASN A 130 9.50 -20.35 9.06
N VAL A 131 9.10 -19.69 7.97
CA VAL A 131 9.13 -18.22 7.90
C VAL A 131 8.31 -17.60 9.02
N ARG A 132 8.89 -16.63 9.72
CA ARG A 132 8.15 -15.85 10.70
C ARG A 132 7.31 -14.82 9.95
N LYS A 133 6.01 -15.06 9.94
CA LYS A 133 5.08 -14.22 9.18
C LYS A 133 5.01 -12.81 9.74
N ARG A 134 4.88 -11.86 8.82
CA ARG A 134 4.66 -10.47 9.14
C ARG A 134 3.42 -10.36 10.03
N LYS A 135 3.56 -9.73 11.19
CA LYS A 135 2.44 -9.25 12.00
C LYS A 135 1.69 -8.25 11.12
N GLN A 136 0.51 -8.64 10.67
CA GLN A 136 -0.40 -7.66 10.08
C GLN A 136 -0.59 -6.57 11.13
N PRO A 137 -0.54 -5.28 10.76
CA PRO A 137 -1.01 -4.26 11.69
C PRO A 137 -2.38 -4.71 12.18
N GLU A 138 -2.63 -4.61 13.48
CA GLU A 138 -3.99 -4.74 14.02
C GLU A 138 -4.81 -3.66 13.33
N THR A 139 -5.43 -4.01 12.22
CA THR A 139 -6.38 -3.16 11.54
C THR A 139 -7.59 -3.14 12.46
N SER A 140 -7.91 -1.95 12.99
CA SER A 140 -9.31 -1.60 13.24
C SER A 140 -10.11 -2.17 12.08
N PRO A 141 -11.19 -2.96 12.31
CA PRO A 141 -11.75 -3.88 11.32
C PRO A 141 -11.90 -3.19 9.97
N GLU A 142 -10.93 -3.40 9.09
CA GLU A 142 -11.04 -3.03 7.70
C GLU A 142 -12.03 -4.05 7.14
N GLU A 143 -13.23 -3.58 6.81
CA GLU A 143 -14.20 -4.34 6.04
C GLU A 143 -13.47 -4.86 4.80
N LYS A 144 -13.18 -6.17 4.81
CA LYS A 144 -12.69 -6.88 3.64
C LYS A 144 -13.76 -6.76 2.57
N TRP A 145 -13.61 -5.82 1.65
CA TRP A 145 -14.33 -5.85 0.40
C TRP A 145 -13.79 -7.03 -0.40
N ASP A 146 -14.55 -8.12 -0.38
CA ASP A 146 -14.33 -9.28 -1.23
C ASP A 146 -14.56 -8.86 -2.70
N SER A 147 -13.53 -8.25 -3.28
CA SER A 147 -13.56 -7.51 -4.54
C SER A 147 -13.74 -8.38 -5.80
N THR A 148 -14.31 -9.58 -5.68
CA THR A 148 -14.52 -10.46 -6.85
C THR A 148 -15.82 -11.26 -6.90
N SER A 149 -16.75 -11.16 -5.94
CA SER A 149 -18.02 -11.90 -6.05
C SER A 149 -19.09 -11.13 -6.84
N PHE A 150 -18.91 -11.03 -8.16
CA PHE A 150 -20.08 -10.92 -9.03
C PHE A 150 -20.87 -12.24 -8.94
N ALA A 151 -21.73 -12.37 -7.94
CA ALA A 151 -22.60 -13.52 -7.78
C ALA A 151 -23.83 -13.34 -8.69
N LEU A 152 -24.05 -14.29 -9.60
CA LEU A 152 -25.32 -14.37 -10.30
C LEU A 152 -26.40 -14.80 -9.30
N GLN A 153 -27.37 -13.92 -9.07
CA GLN A 153 -28.53 -14.19 -8.21
C GLN A 153 -29.78 -14.26 -9.05
N TRP A 154 -30.68 -15.21 -8.73
CA TRP A 154 -32.01 -15.22 -9.31
C TRP A 154 -32.81 -14.07 -8.74
N ILE A 155 -33.53 -13.35 -9.60
CA ILE A 155 -34.37 -12.21 -9.19
C ILE A 155 -35.39 -12.58 -8.10
N GLY A 156 -35.87 -13.84 -8.09
CA GLY A 156 -36.83 -14.33 -7.10
C GLY A 156 -36.24 -14.57 -5.71
N ASP A 157 -34.91 -14.65 -5.60
CA ASP A 157 -34.20 -14.88 -4.34
C ASP A 157 -33.65 -13.57 -3.73
N LEU A 158 -33.84 -12.43 -4.42
CA LEU A 158 -33.41 -11.13 -3.92
C LEU A 158 -34.32 -10.70 -2.75
N PRO A 159 -33.75 -10.41 -1.56
CA PRO A 159 -34.53 -9.91 -0.45
C PRO A 159 -35.05 -8.50 -0.78
N LEU A 160 -36.30 -8.22 -0.40
CA LEU A 160 -36.80 -6.85 -0.38
C LEU A 160 -36.20 -6.15 0.85
N VAL A 161 -35.34 -5.17 0.63
CA VAL A 161 -34.70 -4.38 1.68
C VAL A 161 -35.25 -2.96 1.61
N GLU A 162 -35.50 -2.34 2.76
CA GLU A 162 -35.86 -0.92 2.80
C GLU A 162 -34.68 -0.07 2.33
N PRO A 163 -34.89 0.90 1.43
CA PRO A 163 -33.81 1.71 0.90
C PRO A 163 -33.26 2.62 2.00
N GLU A 164 -31.92 2.66 2.08
CA GLU A 164 -31.23 3.67 2.86
C GLU A 164 -31.05 4.93 2.01
N PHE A 165 -31.34 6.12 2.56
CA PHE A 165 -31.23 7.39 1.82
C PHE A 165 -30.00 8.20 2.23
N LEU A 166 -29.25 8.70 1.25
CA LEU A 166 -28.26 9.78 1.40
C LEU A 166 -28.93 11.15 1.44
N VAL A 167 -30.01 11.32 0.67
CA VAL A 167 -30.93 12.45 0.77
C VAL A 167 -32.34 11.89 0.73
N ASP A 168 -33.13 12.21 1.75
CA ASP A 168 -34.48 11.66 1.92
C ASP A 168 -35.28 11.73 0.61
N ASP A 169 -35.96 10.64 0.23
CA ASP A 169 -36.81 10.50 -0.96
C ASP A 169 -36.19 10.91 -2.32
N LEU A 170 -34.88 11.18 -2.40
CA LEU A 170 -34.23 11.67 -3.63
C LEU A 170 -33.04 10.81 -4.04
N PHE A 171 -32.16 10.47 -3.09
CA PHE A 171 -30.93 9.75 -3.37
C PHE A 171 -30.76 8.60 -2.39
N GLU A 172 -30.89 7.38 -2.87
CA GLU A 172 -30.55 6.16 -2.13
C GLU A 172 -29.03 6.02 -1.98
N ALA A 173 -28.58 5.42 -0.88
CA ALA A 173 -27.21 4.98 -0.68
C ALA A 173 -26.89 3.81 -1.62
N ASP A 174 -25.59 3.52 -1.80
CA ASP A 174 -25.09 2.43 -2.64
C ASP A 174 -25.64 2.40 -4.08
N ASN A 175 -25.94 3.58 -4.63
CA ASN A 175 -26.54 3.75 -5.94
C ASN A 175 -25.67 4.60 -6.88
N LEU A 176 -25.78 4.34 -8.18
CA LEU A 176 -25.19 5.16 -9.24
C LEU A 176 -26.23 6.14 -9.81
N SER A 177 -26.06 7.42 -9.51
CA SER A 177 -26.93 8.50 -10.01
C SER A 177 -26.29 9.29 -11.15
N LEU A 178 -27.10 9.71 -12.14
CA LEU A 178 -26.65 10.50 -13.29
C LEU A 178 -27.39 11.85 -13.37
N PHE A 179 -26.63 12.95 -13.35
CA PHE A 179 -27.13 14.28 -13.69
C PHE A 179 -26.99 14.55 -15.19
N PHE A 180 -28.11 14.61 -15.91
CA PHE A 180 -28.14 14.87 -17.35
C PHE A 180 -28.96 16.13 -17.71
N GLY A 181 -28.63 16.77 -18.83
CA GLY A 181 -29.29 17.99 -19.31
C GLY A 181 -28.42 18.83 -20.24
N GLU A 182 -29.00 19.89 -20.83
CA GLU A 182 -28.35 20.78 -21.80
C GLU A 182 -27.07 21.48 -21.29
N SER A 183 -26.21 21.93 -22.20
CA SER A 183 -25.05 22.75 -21.82
C SER A 183 -25.50 24.05 -21.16
N GLY A 184 -24.81 24.47 -20.09
CA GLY A 184 -25.15 25.69 -19.36
C GLY A 184 -26.35 25.59 -18.40
N CYS A 185 -27.07 24.46 -18.31
CA CYS A 185 -28.21 24.30 -17.38
C CYS A 185 -27.80 24.10 -15.91
N LYS A 186 -26.53 24.35 -15.56
CA LYS A 186 -26.01 24.37 -14.19
C LYS A 186 -25.96 23.00 -13.49
N LYS A 187 -25.88 21.88 -14.21
CA LYS A 187 -25.69 20.52 -13.64
C LYS A 187 -24.58 20.45 -12.59
N SER A 188 -23.39 20.93 -12.94
CA SER A 188 -22.23 20.94 -12.02
C SER A 188 -22.43 21.82 -10.79
N PHE A 189 -23.35 22.79 -10.85
CA PHE A 189 -23.71 23.59 -9.67
C PHE A 189 -24.58 22.79 -8.72
N VAL A 190 -25.59 22.08 -9.24
CA VAL A 190 -26.46 21.20 -8.44
C VAL A 190 -25.67 20.03 -7.87
N ALA A 191 -24.81 19.40 -8.67
CA ALA A 191 -23.93 18.32 -8.21
C ALA A 191 -23.00 18.79 -7.08
N PHE A 192 -22.50 20.03 -7.14
CA PHE A 192 -21.69 20.61 -6.08
C PHE A 192 -22.51 20.92 -4.81
N ASP A 193 -23.72 21.47 -4.94
CA ASP A 193 -24.61 21.71 -3.79
C ASP A 193 -24.98 20.41 -3.09
N LEU A 194 -25.30 19.35 -3.86
CA LEU A 194 -25.54 18.01 -3.32
C LEU A 194 -24.31 17.49 -2.55
N ALA A 195 -23.13 17.54 -3.17
CA ALA A 195 -21.89 17.07 -2.56
C ALA A 195 -21.58 17.83 -1.26
N ALA A 196 -21.66 19.16 -1.29
CA ALA A 196 -21.40 19.98 -0.10
C ALA A 196 -22.46 19.78 0.99
N SER A 197 -23.73 19.60 0.62
CA SER A 197 -24.82 19.28 1.54
C SER A 197 -24.58 17.97 2.26
N ILE A 198 -24.27 16.88 1.54
CA ILE A 198 -23.92 15.58 2.13
C ILE A 198 -22.68 15.71 3.02
N ALA A 199 -21.65 16.42 2.55
CA ALA A 199 -20.40 16.58 3.30
C ALA A 199 -20.61 17.25 4.67
N THR A 200 -21.59 18.14 4.80
CA THR A 200 -21.81 18.92 6.04
C THR A 200 -23.13 18.61 6.75
N GLY A 201 -23.88 17.60 6.30
CA GLY A 201 -25.23 17.32 6.79
C GLY A 201 -26.26 18.44 6.54
N ALA A 202 -25.99 19.36 5.60
CA ALA A 202 -26.86 20.51 5.35
C ALA A 202 -28.02 20.14 4.41
N PRO A 203 -29.26 20.61 4.65
CA PRO A 203 -30.40 20.21 3.83
C PRO A 203 -30.20 20.50 2.33
N PHE A 204 -30.47 19.49 1.49
CA PHE A 204 -30.44 19.60 0.04
C PHE A 204 -31.87 19.75 -0.48
N TYR A 205 -32.18 20.86 -1.14
CA TYR A 205 -33.55 21.19 -1.61
C TYR A 205 -34.65 21.02 -0.53
N GLY A 206 -34.31 21.34 0.72
CA GLY A 206 -35.25 21.25 1.85
C GLY A 206 -35.41 19.83 2.43
N LYS A 207 -34.64 18.86 1.94
CA LYS A 207 -34.61 17.48 2.45
C LYS A 207 -33.36 17.23 3.26
N GLN A 208 -33.45 16.37 4.28
CA GLN A 208 -32.29 16.06 5.10
C GLN A 208 -31.31 15.20 4.34
N THR A 209 -30.03 15.40 4.65
CA THR A 209 -28.92 14.65 4.08
C THR A 209 -28.23 13.88 5.17
N LYS A 210 -27.87 12.62 4.90
CA LYS A 210 -26.97 11.86 5.75
C LYS A 210 -25.56 12.40 5.62
N GLU A 211 -24.99 12.91 6.71
CA GLU A 211 -23.62 13.44 6.71
C GLU A 211 -22.59 12.33 6.47
N GLY A 212 -21.61 12.59 5.59
CA GLY A 212 -20.58 11.62 5.29
C GLY A 212 -19.45 12.17 4.41
N PRO A 213 -18.35 11.41 4.25
CA PRO A 213 -17.22 11.83 3.42
C PRO A 213 -17.64 11.90 1.94
N VAL A 214 -17.23 12.97 1.25
CA VAL A 214 -17.55 13.18 -0.17
C VAL A 214 -16.29 13.51 -0.96
N ILE A 215 -16.06 12.77 -2.05
CA ILE A 215 -14.99 13.05 -3.02
C ILE A 215 -15.63 13.68 -4.26
N TYR A 216 -15.31 14.95 -4.52
CA TYR A 216 -15.73 15.65 -5.74
C TYR A 216 -14.59 15.70 -6.76
N ILE A 217 -14.68 14.91 -7.83
CA ILE A 217 -13.67 14.87 -8.90
C ILE A 217 -14.10 15.79 -10.05
N ALA A 218 -13.44 16.95 -10.15
CA ALA A 218 -13.66 17.89 -11.24
C ALA A 218 -12.77 17.57 -12.44
N GLY A 219 -13.33 17.00 -13.51
CA GLY A 219 -12.60 16.80 -14.78
C GLY A 219 -12.33 18.09 -15.55
N GLU A 220 -13.06 19.16 -15.25
CA GLU A 220 -12.92 20.48 -15.86
C GLU A 220 -13.36 21.60 -14.89
N GLY A 221 -13.03 22.85 -15.21
CA GLY A 221 -13.64 24.01 -14.53
C GLY A 221 -13.15 24.29 -13.10
N ASN A 222 -11.95 23.83 -12.72
CA ASN A 222 -11.34 24.02 -11.38
C ASN A 222 -11.40 25.47 -10.88
N ALA A 223 -11.12 26.45 -11.74
CA ALA A 223 -11.17 27.86 -11.38
C ALA A 223 -12.58 28.31 -10.92
N GLY A 224 -13.63 27.74 -11.51
CA GLY A 224 -15.02 28.00 -11.12
C GLY A 224 -15.41 27.33 -9.79
N MET A 225 -14.75 26.23 -9.43
CA MET A 225 -15.04 25.48 -8.21
C MET A 225 -14.74 26.27 -6.93
N ILE A 226 -13.61 26.99 -6.91
CA ILE A 226 -13.25 27.85 -5.76
C ILE A 226 -14.34 28.90 -5.49
N ARG A 227 -14.87 29.50 -6.56
CA ARG A 227 -15.95 30.51 -6.47
C ARG A 227 -17.26 29.89 -5.98
N ARG A 228 -17.61 28.69 -6.46
CA ARG A 228 -18.81 27.96 -6.00
C ARG A 228 -18.71 27.58 -4.53
N ARG A 229 -17.56 27.04 -4.10
CA ARG A 229 -17.29 26.69 -2.69
C ARG A 229 -17.48 27.89 -1.77
N GLU A 230 -16.88 29.03 -2.15
CA GLU A 230 -16.96 30.26 -1.36
C GLU A 230 -18.40 30.83 -1.34
N ALA A 231 -19.07 30.86 -2.49
CA ALA A 231 -20.45 31.32 -2.59
C ALA A 231 -21.42 30.44 -1.78
N TRP A 232 -21.27 29.12 -1.89
CA TRP A 232 -22.06 28.14 -1.13
C TRP A 232 -21.85 28.32 0.37
N SER A 233 -20.59 28.43 0.80
CA SER A 233 -20.26 28.61 2.23
C SER A 233 -20.87 29.88 2.81
N ARG A 234 -20.86 30.98 2.04
CA ARG A 234 -21.48 32.25 2.44
C ARG A 234 -23.01 32.16 2.45
N HIS A 235 -23.60 31.51 1.45
CA HIS A 235 -25.05 31.37 1.34
C HIS A 235 -25.63 30.52 2.47
N ARG A 236 -24.97 29.41 2.81
CA ARG A 236 -25.40 28.47 3.85
C ARG A 236 -24.92 28.85 5.26
N GLY A 237 -23.92 29.73 5.38
CA GLY A 237 -23.28 30.06 6.65
C GLY A 237 -22.38 28.95 7.21
N ILE A 238 -22.01 27.97 6.38
CA ILE A 238 -21.22 26.79 6.76
C ILE A 238 -19.87 26.85 6.04
N ARG A 239 -18.75 26.65 6.76
CA ARG A 239 -17.42 26.65 6.14
C ARG A 239 -17.01 25.24 5.72
N LEU A 240 -16.71 25.09 4.44
CA LEU A 240 -16.03 23.90 3.91
C LEU A 240 -14.52 23.98 4.21
N LYS A 241 -14.10 23.51 5.40
CA LYS A 241 -12.70 23.35 5.81
C LYS A 241 -12.54 22.01 6.54
N GLY A 242 -11.65 21.14 6.07
CA GLY A 242 -11.37 19.85 6.71
C GLY A 242 -12.49 18.83 6.59
N VAL A 243 -13.39 19.05 5.61
CA VAL A 243 -14.35 18.07 5.09
C VAL A 243 -13.80 17.57 3.77
#